data_AF-W6LHE5-F1
#
_entry.id   AF-W6LHE5-F1
#
_cell.length_a   1.000
_cell.length_b   1.000
_cell.length_c   1.000
_cell.angle_alpha   90.00
_cell.angle_beta   90.00
_cell.angle_gamma   90.00
#
_symmetry.space_group_name_H-M   'P 1'
#
loop_
_entity.id
_entity.type
_entity.pdbx_description
1 polymer ?
#
loop_
_entity_poly.entity_id
_entity_poly.type
_entity_poly.pdbx_seq_one_letter_code
_entity_poly.pdbx_strand_id
1 'polypeptide(L)'
;MNKLQLLQWLKGYGQAHLIDTYDVLTPEEQFILSRQITHSGIDFPRLNTILRENLKALDNDGVYITETKREINCLEPPLQESIFSDDAVKSVNSGGIRHLKRLGLVVITKKEASVPLLSGGSRTRLGISTPKGSTRAGAEVGGG
;
A
#
# COMPACT_ATOMS: atom_id res chain seq x y z
N MET A 1 -3.00 -22.21 -21.36
CA MET A 1 -3.03 -21.61 -22.72
C MET A 1 -1.73 -21.98 -23.41
N ASN A 2 -1.74 -22.23 -24.72
CA ASN A 2 -0.49 -22.41 -25.48
C ASN A 2 0.17 -21.04 -25.78
N LYS A 3 1.44 -21.05 -26.20
CA LYS A 3 2.20 -19.81 -26.47
C LYS A 3 1.49 -18.86 -27.43
N LEU A 4 0.93 -19.39 -28.53
CA LEU A 4 0.25 -18.57 -29.55
C LEU A 4 -0.99 -17.87 -29.01
N GLN A 5 -1.80 -18.56 -28.20
CA GLN A 5 -2.95 -17.98 -27.52
C GLN A 5 -2.53 -16.87 -26.54
N LEU A 6 -1.46 -17.10 -25.78
CA LEU A 6 -0.93 -16.14 -24.83
C LEU A 6 -0.42 -14.88 -25.53
N LEU A 7 0.29 -15.06 -26.65
CA LEU A 7 0.80 -13.97 -27.48
C LEU A 7 -0.32 -13.13 -28.08
N GLN A 8 -1.34 -13.78 -28.65
CA GLN A 8 -2.47 -13.05 -29.23
C GLN A 8 -3.21 -12.23 -28.18
N TRP A 9 -3.43 -12.81 -27.00
CA TRP A 9 -4.09 -12.14 -25.88
C TRP A 9 -3.28 -10.95 -25.35
N LEU A 10 -1.99 -11.13 -25.09
CA LEU A 10 -1.09 -10.06 -24.61
C LEU A 10 -0.88 -8.96 -25.66
N LYS A 11 -0.80 -9.32 -26.94
CA LYS A 11 -0.70 -8.36 -28.05
C LYS A 11 -1.92 -7.44 -28.12
N GLY A 12 -3.12 -7.96 -27.80
CA GLY A 12 -4.34 -7.15 -27.66
C GLY A 12 -4.22 -6.03 -26.63
N TYR A 13 -3.33 -6.16 -25.66
CA TYR A 13 -3.08 -5.16 -24.61
C TYR A 13 -1.75 -4.42 -24.71
N GLY A 14 -0.96 -4.66 -25.77
CA GLY A 14 0.39 -4.10 -25.93
C GLY A 14 1.44 -4.69 -24.99
N GLN A 15 1.17 -5.86 -24.40
CA GLN A 15 2.01 -6.51 -23.38
C GLN A 15 2.72 -7.76 -23.92
N ALA A 16 2.91 -7.84 -25.24
CA ALA A 16 3.52 -9.00 -25.90
C ALA A 16 4.96 -9.27 -25.45
N HIS A 17 5.67 -8.24 -24.99
CA HIS A 17 7.06 -8.33 -24.52
C HIS A 17 7.24 -9.27 -23.30
N LEU A 18 6.17 -9.56 -22.55
CA LEU A 18 6.22 -10.45 -21.39
C LEU A 18 6.58 -11.92 -21.74
N ILE A 19 6.57 -12.27 -23.03
CA ILE A 19 6.83 -13.64 -23.52
C ILE A 19 7.91 -13.69 -24.60
N ASP A 20 8.75 -12.66 -24.72
CA ASP A 20 9.81 -12.60 -25.73
C ASP A 20 10.85 -13.74 -25.57
N THR A 21 11.11 -14.17 -24.33
CA THR A 21 12.05 -15.26 -24.00
C THR A 21 11.37 -16.61 -23.79
N TYR A 22 10.09 -16.75 -24.13
CA TYR A 22 9.28 -17.92 -23.80
C TYR A 22 9.83 -19.23 -24.39
N ASP A 23 10.50 -19.17 -25.54
CA ASP A 23 11.10 -20.36 -26.19
C ASP A 23 12.38 -20.86 -25.52
N VAL A 24 13.03 -20.01 -24.72
CA VAL A 24 14.25 -20.36 -23.98
C VAL A 24 13.92 -21.00 -22.63
N LEU A 25 12.68 -20.83 -22.16
CA LEU A 25 12.20 -21.37 -20.89
C LEU A 25 11.99 -22.89 -20.98
N THR A 26 12.27 -23.57 -19.87
CA THR A 26 11.91 -24.99 -19.71
C THR A 26 10.39 -25.19 -19.73
N PRO A 27 9.88 -26.39 -20.07
CA PRO A 27 8.45 -26.67 -20.05
C PRO A 27 7.76 -26.32 -18.71
N GLU A 28 8.45 -26.55 -17.59
CA GLU A 28 7.99 -26.21 -16.25
C GLU A 28 7.89 -24.69 -16.05
N GLU A 29 8.89 -23.93 -16.47
CA GLU A 29 8.89 -22.46 -16.40
C GLU A 29 7.82 -21.84 -17.30
N GLN A 30 7.63 -22.37 -18.51
CA GLN A 30 6.55 -21.98 -19.41
C GLN A 30 5.17 -22.21 -18.76
N PHE A 31 4.99 -23.34 -18.08
CA PHE A 31 3.77 -23.62 -17.33
C PHE A 31 3.56 -22.62 -16.18
N ILE A 32 4.60 -22.34 -15.38
CA ILE A 32 4.51 -21.38 -14.27
C ILE A 32 4.16 -19.97 -14.77
N LEU A 33 4.88 -19.48 -15.78
CA LEU A 33 4.66 -18.14 -16.34
C LEU A 33 3.25 -18.01 -16.93
N SER A 34 2.82 -18.98 -17.74
CA SER A 34 1.48 -18.96 -18.33
C SER A 34 0.38 -19.00 -17.27
N ARG A 35 0.57 -19.79 -16.20
CA ARG A 35 -0.35 -19.83 -15.06
C ARG A 35 -0.37 -18.50 -14.30
N GLN A 36 0.79 -17.92 -14.01
CA GLN A 36 0.89 -16.63 -13.32
C GLN A 36 0.17 -15.54 -14.11
N ILE A 37 0.45 -15.41 -15.41
CA ILE A 37 -0.19 -14.40 -16.25
C ILE A 37 -1.72 -14.58 -16.27
N THR A 38 -2.20 -15.79 -16.51
CA THR A 38 -3.64 -16.08 -16.64
C THR A 38 -4.41 -16.02 -15.32
N HIS A 39 -3.79 -16.35 -14.19
CA HIS A 39 -4.43 -16.38 -12.87
C HIS A 39 -4.04 -15.20 -11.97
N SER A 40 -3.25 -14.26 -12.47
CA SER A 40 -2.84 -13.06 -11.72
C SER A 40 -4.00 -12.14 -11.36
N GLY A 41 -5.12 -12.22 -12.08
CA GLY A 41 -6.20 -11.25 -11.98
C GLY A 41 -5.80 -9.85 -12.49
N ILE A 42 -4.70 -9.76 -13.25
CA ILE A 42 -4.22 -8.51 -13.81
C ILE A 42 -5.18 -8.01 -14.89
N ASP A 43 -5.75 -6.83 -14.66
CA ASP A 43 -6.48 -6.06 -15.65
C ASP A 43 -5.49 -5.15 -16.41
N PHE A 44 -4.99 -5.65 -17.53
CA PHE A 44 -4.03 -4.91 -18.36
C PHE A 44 -4.56 -3.57 -18.89
N PRO A 45 -5.81 -3.47 -19.39
CA PRO A 45 -6.42 -2.18 -19.74
C PRO A 45 -6.38 -1.15 -18.61
N ARG A 46 -6.77 -1.57 -17.40
CA ARG A 46 -6.78 -0.68 -16.23
C ARG A 46 -5.36 -0.27 -15.83
N LEU A 47 -4.42 -1.20 -15.78
CA LEU A 47 -3.01 -0.89 -15.50
C LEU A 47 -2.43 0.09 -16.52
N ASN A 48 -2.68 -0.13 -17.81
CA ASN A 48 -2.24 0.76 -18.87
C ASN A 48 -2.83 2.17 -18.72
N THR A 49 -4.08 2.28 -18.27
CA THR A 49 -4.74 3.57 -18.04
C THR A 49 -4.10 4.30 -16.87
N ILE A 50 -3.97 3.64 -15.71
CA ILE A 50 -3.33 4.18 -14.51
C ILE A 50 -1.90 4.63 -14.81
N LEU A 51 -1.12 3.81 -15.53
CA LEU A 51 0.26 4.16 -15.87
C LEU A 51 0.32 5.40 -16.77
N ARG A 52 -0.52 5.49 -17.81
CA ARG A 52 -0.55 6.65 -18.71
C ARG A 52 -0.97 7.92 -17.98
N GLU A 53 -1.97 7.85 -17.11
CA GLU A 53 -2.44 8.98 -16.32
C GLU A 53 -1.35 9.46 -15.36
N ASN A 54 -0.68 8.55 -14.66
CA ASN A 54 0.42 8.89 -13.76
C ASN A 54 1.61 9.50 -14.51
N LEU A 55 2.00 8.94 -15.66
CA LEU A 55 3.08 9.51 -16.48
C LEU A 55 2.72 10.89 -17.00
N LYS A 56 1.48 11.08 -17.49
CA LYS A 56 0.99 12.41 -17.87
C LYS A 56 1.01 13.38 -16.69
N ALA A 57 0.64 12.96 -15.48
CA ALA A 57 0.65 13.82 -14.31
C ALA A 57 2.08 14.26 -13.94
N LEU A 58 3.06 13.36 -14.06
CA LEU A 58 4.48 13.64 -13.83
C LEU A 58 5.09 14.54 -14.92
N ASP A 59 4.81 14.26 -16.19
CA ASP A 59 5.29 15.10 -17.31
C ASP A 59 4.65 16.50 -17.28
N ASN A 60 3.43 16.59 -16.75
CA ASN A 60 2.75 17.85 -16.45
C ASN A 60 3.12 18.40 -15.06
N ASP A 61 4.37 18.24 -14.62
CA ASP A 61 5.02 19.04 -13.55
C ASP A 61 4.94 20.57 -13.80
N GLY A 62 4.22 21.05 -14.83
CA GLY A 62 3.78 22.44 -14.96
C GLY A 62 2.32 22.71 -14.58
N VAL A 63 1.42 21.70 -14.53
CA VAL A 63 -0.05 21.90 -14.39
C VAL A 63 -0.55 21.42 -13.03
N TYR A 64 -0.07 20.28 -12.51
CA TYR A 64 -0.38 19.90 -11.12
C TYR A 64 0.23 20.90 -10.13
N ILE A 65 1.37 21.52 -10.46
CA ILE A 65 1.93 22.64 -9.69
C ILE A 65 1.29 23.99 -10.07
N THR A 66 0.08 24.05 -10.65
CA THR A 66 -0.66 25.32 -10.81
C THR A 66 -1.98 25.33 -10.06
N GLU A 67 -2.68 24.20 -9.98
CA GLU A 67 -3.78 24.03 -9.03
C GLU A 67 -3.23 23.84 -7.61
N THR A 68 -2.28 22.92 -7.44
CA THR A 68 -1.63 22.74 -6.12
C THR A 68 -0.76 23.93 -5.73
N LYS A 69 -0.26 24.78 -6.64
CA LYS A 69 0.54 25.98 -6.24
C LYS A 69 -0.33 27.19 -5.89
N ARG A 70 -1.59 27.20 -6.31
CA ARG A 70 -2.60 28.10 -5.75
C ARG A 70 -3.10 27.57 -4.39
N GLU A 71 -3.20 26.26 -4.21
CA GLU A 71 -3.64 25.63 -2.94
C GLU A 71 -2.52 25.41 -1.90
N ILE A 72 -1.24 25.36 -2.29
CA ILE A 72 -0.09 25.30 -1.37
C ILE A 72 -0.02 26.59 -0.52
N ASN A 73 -0.50 27.71 -1.08
CA ASN A 73 -0.68 28.97 -0.33
C ASN A 73 -1.94 28.97 0.56
N CYS A 74 -2.72 27.88 0.57
CA CYS A 74 -3.93 27.68 1.39
C CYS A 74 -3.81 26.47 2.33
N LEU A 75 -2.59 25.93 2.52
CA LEU A 75 -2.35 24.90 3.53
C LEU A 75 -2.41 25.53 4.92
N GLU A 76 -3.60 25.49 5.52
CA GLU A 76 -3.82 25.88 6.90
C GLU A 76 -3.69 24.66 7.83
N PRO A 77 -3.25 24.86 9.08
CA PRO A 77 -3.30 23.79 10.07
C PRO A 77 -4.75 23.32 10.27
N PRO A 78 -4.96 22.05 10.66
CA PRO A 78 -6.30 21.57 10.98
C PRO A 78 -6.92 22.43 12.09
N LEU A 79 -8.26 22.57 12.05
CA LEU A 79 -9.00 23.36 13.04
C LEU A 79 -8.70 22.85 14.45
N GLN A 80 -8.51 23.77 15.40
CA GLN A 80 -8.08 23.44 16.77
C GLN A 80 -9.03 22.45 17.47
N GLU A 81 -10.33 22.53 17.19
CA GLU A 81 -11.36 21.61 17.68
C GLU A 81 -11.21 20.16 17.21
N SER A 82 -10.52 19.93 16.09
CA SER A 82 -10.24 18.60 15.53
C SER A 82 -8.94 17.97 16.07
N ILE A 83 -8.15 18.75 16.82
CA ILE A 83 -6.85 18.34 17.35
C ILE A 83 -7.02 17.90 18.80
N PHE A 84 -6.65 16.66 19.06
CA PHE A 84 -6.55 16.13 20.42
C PHE A 84 -5.10 16.03 20.86
N SER A 85 -4.76 16.61 22.01
CA SER A 85 -3.45 16.48 22.64
C SER A 85 -3.59 15.89 24.04
N ASP A 86 -2.97 14.74 24.27
CA ASP A 86 -2.98 14.04 25.56
C ASP A 86 -2.38 14.93 26.67
N ASP A 87 -1.28 15.62 26.40
CA ASP A 87 -0.60 16.50 27.35
C ASP A 87 -1.45 17.72 27.74
N ALA A 88 -2.14 18.33 26.76
CA ALA A 88 -3.04 19.46 27.00
C ALA A 88 -4.28 19.06 27.81
N VAL A 89 -4.80 17.85 27.61
CA VAL A 89 -5.93 17.34 28.39
C VAL A 89 -5.50 16.96 29.80
N LYS A 90 -4.31 16.38 29.98
CA LYS A 90 -3.76 16.05 31.31
C LYS A 90 -3.53 17.27 32.19
N SER A 91 -3.12 18.39 31.61
CA SER A 91 -2.86 19.64 32.36
C SER A 91 -4.14 20.35 32.81
N VAL A 92 -5.24 20.22 32.08
CA VAL A 92 -6.53 20.88 32.38
C VAL A 92 -7.51 19.96 33.11
N ASN A 93 -7.55 18.68 32.77
CA ASN A 93 -8.46 17.68 33.35
C ASN A 93 -7.85 16.27 33.31
N SER A 94 -7.20 15.89 34.40
CA SER A 94 -6.59 14.56 34.57
C SER A 94 -7.58 13.37 34.47
N GLY A 95 -8.90 13.62 34.54
CA GLY A 95 -9.95 12.62 34.37
C GLY A 95 -10.38 12.37 32.92
N GLY A 96 -10.09 13.30 32.00
CA GLY A 96 -10.53 13.23 30.60
C GLY A 96 -9.98 12.01 29.85
N ILE A 97 -8.70 11.70 30.06
CA ILE A 97 -8.03 10.54 29.46
C ILE A 97 -8.64 9.22 29.96
N ARG A 98 -8.93 9.13 31.26
CA ARG A 98 -9.58 7.93 31.84
C ARG A 98 -10.97 7.72 31.25
N HIS A 99 -11.71 8.81 31.03
CA HIS A 99 -13.03 8.74 30.42
C HIS A 99 -12.97 8.21 28.98
N LEU A 100 -12.07 8.74 28.15
CA LEU A 100 -11.87 8.29 26.77
C LEU A 100 -11.44 6.82 26.69
N LYS A 101 -10.51 6.40 27.55
CA LYS A 101 -10.10 4.99 27.65
C LYS A 101 -11.29 4.08 27.97
N ARG A 102 -12.15 4.48 28.90
CA ARG A 102 -13.35 3.72 29.25
C ARG A 102 -14.32 3.61 28.07
N LEU A 103 -14.54 4.69 27.32
CA LEU A 103 -15.37 4.67 26.11
C LEU A 103 -14.78 3.71 25.06
N GLY A 104 -13.48 3.78 24.81
CA GLY A 104 -12.80 2.86 23.89
C GLY A 104 -12.95 1.39 24.30
N LEU A 105 -12.84 1.08 25.59
CA LEU A 105 -13.05 -0.28 26.10
C LEU A 105 -14.49 -0.76 25.87
N VAL A 106 -15.50 0.10 25.99
CA VAL A 106 -16.90 -0.25 25.70
C VAL A 106 -17.09 -0.64 24.23
N VAL A 107 -16.46 0.07 23.30
CA VAL A 107 -16.51 -0.28 21.86
C VAL A 107 -15.86 -1.64 21.61
N ILE A 108 -14.74 -1.93 22.29
CA ILE A 108 -14.07 -3.23 22.21
C ILE A 108 -14.96 -4.34 22.76
N THR A 109 -15.59 -4.14 23.93
CA THR A 109 -16.47 -5.18 24.52
C THR A 109 -17.72 -5.43 23.68
N LYS A 110 -18.21 -4.41 22.97
CA LYS A 110 -19.30 -4.54 21.98
C LYS A 110 -18.89 -5.20 20.67
N LYS A 111 -17.60 -5.51 20.48
CA LYS A 111 -17.03 -6.05 19.23
C LYS A 111 -17.22 -5.11 18.03
N GLU A 112 -17.24 -3.81 18.29
CA GLU A 112 -17.40 -2.76 17.27
C GLU A 112 -16.04 -2.19 16.80
N ALA A 113 -14.92 -2.71 17.32
CA ALA A 113 -13.57 -2.28 16.97
C ALA A 113 -12.86 -3.29 16.06
N SER A 114 -12.21 -2.80 15.00
CA SER A 114 -11.34 -3.59 14.11
C SER A 114 -10.04 -2.83 13.84
N VAL A 115 -8.92 -3.54 13.71
CA VAL A 115 -7.61 -2.95 13.44
C VAL A 115 -7.07 -3.45 12.09
N PRO A 116 -7.02 -2.61 11.04
CA PRO A 116 -6.36 -2.96 9.79
C PRO A 116 -4.83 -2.87 9.96
N LEU A 117 -4.14 -4.01 9.90
CA LEU A 117 -2.69 -4.07 9.97
C LEU A 117 -2.07 -4.03 8.57
N LEU A 118 -1.44 -2.91 8.21
CA LEU A 118 -0.76 -2.73 6.92
C LEU A 118 0.65 -3.35 6.96
N SER A 119 0.76 -4.66 6.69
CA SER A 119 2.03 -5.42 6.78
C SER A 119 2.65 -5.79 5.41
N GLY A 120 2.08 -5.32 4.30
CA GLY A 120 2.46 -5.71 2.92
C GLY A 120 3.71 -5.03 2.33
N GLY A 121 4.39 -4.16 3.07
CA GLY A 121 5.55 -3.44 2.55
C GLY A 121 6.74 -4.35 2.21
N SER A 122 7.39 -4.12 1.06
CA SER A 122 8.57 -4.88 0.64
C SER A 122 9.75 -4.69 1.61
N ARG A 123 10.60 -5.72 1.67
CA ARG A 123 11.70 -5.87 2.65
C ARG A 123 13.05 -5.42 2.12
N THR A 124 13.05 -4.80 0.95
CA THR A 124 14.26 -4.47 0.18
C THR A 124 15.26 -3.66 0.99
N ARG A 125 14.81 -2.82 1.93
CA ARG A 125 15.70 -2.03 2.82
C ARG A 125 16.25 -2.79 4.03
N LEU A 126 15.63 -3.90 4.46
CA LEU A 126 16.04 -4.62 5.67
C LEU A 126 16.92 -5.84 5.38
N GLY A 127 17.11 -6.23 4.11
CA GLY A 127 18.00 -7.34 3.72
C GLY A 127 17.54 -8.73 4.20
N ILE A 128 16.32 -8.84 4.72
CA ILE A 128 15.78 -10.07 5.30
C ILE A 128 14.58 -10.58 4.49
N SER A 129 14.47 -11.91 4.39
CA SER A 129 13.37 -12.58 3.68
C SER A 129 12.13 -12.80 4.56
N THR A 130 12.25 -12.73 5.89
CA THR A 130 11.16 -13.00 6.85
C THR A 130 10.26 -11.79 7.08
N PRO A 131 8.94 -11.94 7.35
CA PRO A 131 7.95 -10.91 7.70
C PRO A 131 8.41 -9.79 8.69
N LYS A 132 7.92 -8.53 8.58
CA LYS A 132 8.54 -7.36 9.27
C LYS A 132 8.15 -7.42 10.74
N GLY A 133 6.96 -7.95 11.01
CA GLY A 133 6.52 -8.28 12.36
C GLY A 133 7.06 -9.61 12.89
N SER A 134 7.83 -10.39 12.12
CA SER A 134 8.43 -11.65 12.60
C SER A 134 9.89 -11.51 13.00
N THR A 135 10.50 -10.33 12.84
CA THR A 135 11.85 -10.08 13.32
C THR A 135 11.82 -9.92 14.83
N ARG A 136 12.61 -10.72 15.54
CA ARG A 136 12.91 -10.48 16.94
C ARG A 136 13.79 -9.23 17.01
N ALA A 137 13.19 -8.07 17.29
CA ALA A 137 13.95 -6.93 17.80
C ALA A 137 14.59 -7.41 19.11
N GLY A 138 15.89 -7.17 19.30
CA GLY A 138 16.68 -7.67 20.42
C GLY A 138 16.19 -7.15 21.77
N ALA A 139 15.09 -7.71 22.27
CA ALA A 139 14.66 -7.57 23.64
C ALA A 139 15.58 -8.44 24.48
N GLU A 140 16.64 -7.82 25.01
CA GLU A 140 17.33 -8.31 26.18
C GLU A 140 16.33 -8.33 27.34
N VAL A 141 16.18 -9.51 27.93
CA VAL A 141 15.37 -9.71 29.13
C VAL A 141 16.15 -9.07 30.27
N GLY A 142 15.75 -7.85 30.66
CA GLY A 142 16.18 -7.26 31.93
C GLY A 142 15.76 -8.17 33.07
N GLY A 143 16.74 -8.68 33.81
CA GLY A 143 16.55 -9.51 34.98
C GLY A 143 15.86 -8.76 36.12
N GLY A 144 15.12 -9.53 36.92
CA GLY A 144 14.44 -9.14 38.15
C GLY A 144 13.70 -10.35 38.70
#